data_AF-A0A2C9M150-F1
#
_entry.id   AF-A0A2C9M150-F1
#
_cell.length_a   1.000
_cell.length_b   1.000
_cell.length_c   1.000
_cell.angle_alpha   90.00
_cell.angle_beta   90.00
_cell.angle_gamma   90.00
#
_symmetry.space_group_name_H-M   'P 1'
#
loop_
_entity.id
_entity.type
_entity.pdbx_description
1 polymer ?
#
loop_
_entity_poly.entity_id
_entity_poly.type
_entity_poly.pdbx_seq_one_letter_code
_entity_poly.pdbx_strand_id
1 'polypeptide(L)'
;MSSCFALFSASAIGSFTPKYMERMFNLPAYKANYIMAGQSLSASCVGTILGGYLTKRLKMTAKRALVFSTVILFLSITCTVVAMFFQCEQPTVHNWPGSTESCNDDCHCEDNKYFAICGQDGKTYYSPCTAGCTSVNNGVYQNCTCIAGGTAVAGSCDYGCSQLYAYSIFAALRTVTGTLVIVPKIILMLR
;
A
#
# COMPACT_ATOMS: atom_id res chain seq x y z
N MET A 1 26.18 -7.68 14.23
CA MET A 1 25.63 -8.07 12.90
C MET A 1 24.10 -8.21 12.89
N SER A 2 23.49 -9.06 13.74
CA SER A 2 22.07 -9.43 13.62
C SER A 2 21.08 -8.25 13.68
N SER A 3 21.35 -7.24 14.51
CA SER A 3 20.51 -6.03 14.61
C SER A 3 20.53 -5.16 13.35
N CYS A 4 21.64 -5.17 12.60
CA CYS A 4 21.75 -4.38 11.37
C CYS A 4 20.83 -4.94 10.27
N PHE A 5 20.78 -6.27 10.14
CA PHE A 5 19.84 -6.95 9.23
C PHE A 5 18.38 -6.67 9.59
N ALA A 6 18.03 -6.66 10.88
CA ALA A 6 16.67 -6.37 11.32
C ALA A 6 16.23 -4.93 11.02
N LEU A 7 17.12 -3.95 11.23
CA LEU A 7 16.86 -2.54 10.93
C LEU A 7 16.73 -2.32 9.42
N PHE A 8 17.62 -2.89 8.62
CA PHE A 8 17.54 -2.81 7.15
C PHE A 8 16.22 -3.40 6.62
N SER A 9 15.83 -4.56 7.15
CA SER A 9 14.56 -5.21 6.78
C SER A 9 13.37 -4.31 7.10
N ALA A 10 13.31 -3.73 8.30
CA ALA A 10 12.22 -2.86 8.73
C ALA A 10 12.10 -1.61 7.84
N SER A 11 13.22 -0.97 7.51
CA SER A 11 13.25 0.19 6.62
C SER A 11 12.77 -0.15 5.21
N ALA A 12 13.23 -1.27 4.63
CA ALA A 12 12.79 -1.71 3.32
C ALA A 12 11.26 -1.96 3.28
N ILE A 13 10.73 -2.63 4.30
CA ILE A 13 9.28 -2.87 4.41
C ILE A 13 8.53 -1.53 4.49
N GLY A 14 8.99 -0.59 5.32
CA GLY A 14 8.34 0.71 5.46
C GLY A 14 8.30 1.52 4.14
N SER A 15 9.37 1.46 3.35
CA SER A 15 9.47 2.22 2.09
C SER A 15 8.71 1.60 0.93
N PHE A 16 8.75 0.27 0.77
CA PHE A 16 8.20 -0.40 -0.41
C PHE A 16 6.75 -0.83 -0.27
N THR A 17 6.24 -1.02 0.95
CA THR A 17 4.85 -1.44 1.16
C THR A 17 3.81 -0.42 0.66
N PRO A 18 3.96 0.91 0.84
CA PRO A 18 2.97 1.85 0.29
C PRO A 18 2.97 1.80 -1.24
N LYS A 19 4.15 1.67 -1.87
CA LYS A 19 4.29 1.50 -3.32
C LYS A 19 3.67 0.19 -3.81
N TYR A 20 3.80 -0.88 -3.05
CA TYR A 20 3.13 -2.15 -3.32
C TYR A 20 1.61 -1.96 -3.29
N MET A 21 1.07 -1.25 -2.29
CA MET A 21 -0.36 -0.95 -2.22
C MET A 21 -0.84 -0.09 -3.40
N GLU A 22 -0.08 0.95 -3.76
CA GLU A 22 -0.37 1.79 -4.93
C GLU A 22 -0.47 0.95 -6.22
N ARG A 23 0.42 -0.03 -6.42
CA ARG A 23 0.47 -0.82 -7.66
C ARG A 23 -0.51 -1.99 -7.69
N MET A 24 -0.66 -2.71 -6.58
CA MET A 24 -1.48 -3.94 -6.53
C MET A 24 -2.96 -3.69 -6.28
N PHE A 25 -3.29 -2.57 -5.64
CA PHE A 25 -4.68 -2.20 -5.30
C PHE A 25 -5.12 -0.92 -6.02
N ASN A 26 -4.28 -0.37 -6.91
CA ASN A 26 -4.52 0.86 -7.66
C ASN A 26 -5.00 2.04 -6.80
N LEU A 27 -4.47 2.15 -5.58
CA LEU A 27 -4.80 3.27 -4.71
C LEU A 27 -3.97 4.48 -5.09
N PRO A 28 -4.54 5.68 -5.00
CA PRO A 28 -3.74 6.89 -5.08
C PRO A 28 -2.74 6.93 -3.90
N ALA A 29 -1.56 7.52 -4.14
CA ALA A 29 -0.44 7.54 -3.20
C ALA A 29 -0.83 8.03 -1.80
N TYR A 30 -1.63 9.10 -1.73
CA TYR A 30 -2.09 9.63 -0.45
C TYR A 30 -2.91 8.59 0.33
N LYS A 31 -3.74 7.80 -0.36
CA LYS A 31 -4.64 6.81 0.24
C LYS A 31 -3.88 5.62 0.81
N ALA A 32 -2.93 5.08 0.06
CA ALA A 32 -2.03 4.04 0.55
C ALA A 32 -1.22 4.53 1.77
N ASN A 33 -0.63 5.73 1.68
CA ASN A 33 0.24 6.26 2.74
C ASN A 33 -0.50 6.51 4.06
N TYR A 34 -1.70 7.11 4.05
CA TYR A 34 -2.40 7.38 5.30
C TYR A 34 -2.92 6.08 5.96
N ILE A 35 -3.40 5.11 5.17
CA ILE A 35 -3.88 3.81 5.70
C ILE A 35 -2.72 3.09 6.38
N MET A 36 -1.58 3.00 5.69
CA MET A 36 -0.37 2.38 6.22
C MET A 36 0.14 3.06 7.48
N ALA A 37 0.18 4.40 7.49
CA ALA A 37 0.64 5.17 8.64
C ALA A 37 -0.27 4.97 9.86
N GLY A 38 -1.59 5.12 9.68
CA GLY A 38 -2.57 4.96 10.76
C GLY A 38 -2.57 3.55 11.35
N GLN A 39 -2.52 2.53 10.49
CA GLN A 39 -2.45 1.13 10.92
C GLN A 39 -1.13 0.83 11.63
N SER A 40 0.00 1.30 11.11
CA SER A 40 1.31 1.01 11.71
C SER A 40 1.46 1.65 13.08
N LEU A 41 0.94 2.87 13.27
CA LEU A 41 0.97 3.57 14.55
C LEU A 41 0.15 2.81 15.61
N SER A 42 -1.13 2.54 15.33
CA SER A 42 -2.02 1.85 16.26
C SER A 42 -1.52 0.44 16.59
N ALA A 43 -1.14 -0.34 15.59
CA ALA A 43 -0.60 -1.68 15.77
C ALA A 43 0.71 -1.70 16.57
N SER A 44 1.60 -0.71 16.37
CA SER A 44 2.86 -0.62 17.11
C SER A 44 2.64 -0.34 18.59
N CYS A 45 1.69 0.54 18.92
CA CYS A 45 1.30 0.81 20.31
C CYS A 45 0.78 -0.47 20.98
N VAL A 46 -0.18 -1.14 20.33
CA VAL A 46 -0.78 -2.38 20.85
C VAL A 46 0.28 -3.47 21.03
N GLY A 47 1.14 -3.69 20.03
CA GLY A 47 2.15 -4.73 20.09
C GLY A 47 3.23 -4.47 21.15
N THR A 48 3.66 -3.22 21.31
CA THR A 48 4.67 -2.87 22.33
C THR A 48 4.12 -3.02 23.75
N ILE A 49 2.88 -2.56 24.00
CA ILE A 49 2.22 -2.68 25.31
C ILE A 49 2.01 -4.16 25.65
N LEU A 50 1.47 -4.96 24.72
CA LEU A 50 1.28 -6.40 24.90
C LEU A 50 2.61 -7.13 25.10
N GLY A 51 3.64 -6.78 24.33
CA GLY A 51 4.98 -7.35 24.49
C GLY A 51 5.57 -7.09 25.87
N GLY A 52 5.44 -5.85 26.38
CA GLY A 52 5.86 -5.50 27.74
C GLY A 52 5.06 -6.23 28.81
N TYR A 53 3.74 -6.29 28.66
CA TYR A 53 2.86 -7.00 29.59
C TYR A 53 3.20 -8.49 29.66
N LEU A 54 3.36 -9.15 28.52
CA LEU A 54 3.63 -10.57 28.43
C LEU A 54 5.01 -10.90 29.01
N THR A 55 6.00 -10.04 28.76
CA THR A 55 7.35 -10.20 29.30
C THR A 55 7.38 -10.10 30.82
N LYS A 56 6.60 -9.17 31.40
CA LYS A 56 6.45 -9.02 32.85
C LYS A 56 5.70 -10.20 33.49
N ARG A 57 4.61 -10.67 32.85
CA ARG A 57 3.79 -11.77 33.36
C ARG A 57 4.49 -13.12 33.30
N LEU A 58 5.18 -13.43 32.20
CA LEU A 58 5.81 -14.73 31.97
C LEU A 58 7.19 -14.86 32.62
N LYS A 59 7.71 -13.81 33.29
CA LYS A 59 9.07 -13.74 33.86
C LYS A 59 10.10 -14.33 32.88
N MET A 60 10.15 -13.77 31.67
CA MET A 60 10.92 -14.37 30.58
C MET A 60 12.42 -14.40 30.91
N THR A 61 12.95 -15.61 31.09
CA THR A 61 14.40 -15.86 31.09
C THR A 61 14.98 -15.70 29.69
N ALA A 62 16.28 -15.40 29.53
CA ALA A 62 16.93 -15.21 28.24
C ALA A 62 16.64 -16.34 27.21
N LYS A 63 16.67 -17.61 27.64
CA LYS A 63 16.29 -18.75 26.77
C LYS A 63 14.83 -18.69 26.30
N ARG A 64 13.88 -18.36 27.20
CA ARG A 64 12.46 -18.25 26.86
C ARG A 64 12.18 -17.05 25.95
N ALA A 65 12.87 -15.94 26.17
CA ALA A 65 12.81 -14.76 25.30
C ALA A 65 13.30 -15.07 23.88
N LEU A 66 14.38 -15.84 23.75
CA LEU A 66 14.88 -16.31 22.46
C LEU A 66 13.86 -17.18 21.71
N VAL A 67 13.33 -18.22 22.37
CA VAL A 67 12.32 -19.11 21.75
C VAL A 67 11.07 -18.32 21.35
N PHE A 68 10.57 -17.46 22.22
CA PHE A 68 9.42 -16.61 21.93
C PHE A 68 9.65 -15.68 20.74
N SER A 69 10.81 -15.02 20.70
CA SER A 69 11.22 -14.18 19.57
C SER A 69 11.27 -14.98 18.26
N THR A 70 11.82 -16.19 18.27
CA THR A 70 11.86 -17.03 17.07
C THR A 70 10.47 -17.44 16.58
N VAL A 71 9.57 -17.85 17.49
CA VAL A 71 8.19 -18.23 17.14
C VAL A 71 7.43 -17.05 16.51
N ILE A 72 7.57 -15.85 17.08
CA ILE A 72 6.89 -14.66 16.55
C ILE A 72 7.44 -14.25 15.19
N LEU A 73 8.75 -14.38 14.97
CA LEU A 73 9.34 -14.09 13.66
C LEU A 73 8.77 -14.99 12.57
N PHE A 74 8.66 -16.30 12.83
CA PHE A 74 7.97 -17.23 11.91
C PHE A 74 6.51 -16.83 11.67
N LEU A 75 5.79 -16.43 12.71
CA LEU A 75 4.42 -15.94 12.57
C LEU A 75 4.33 -14.65 11.73
N SER A 76 5.30 -13.74 11.85
CA SER A 76 5.32 -12.51 11.04
C SER A 76 5.63 -12.79 9.56
N ILE A 77 6.51 -13.75 9.28
CA ILE A 77 6.88 -14.16 7.92
C ILE A 77 5.68 -14.83 7.25
N THR A 78 5.01 -15.75 7.94
CA THR A 78 3.80 -16.39 7.43
C THR A 78 2.69 -15.38 7.15
N CYS A 79 2.44 -14.41 8.03
CA CYS A 79 1.49 -13.33 7.77
C CYS A 79 1.86 -12.50 6.52
N THR A 80 3.16 -12.26 6.30
CA THR A 80 3.63 -11.52 5.13
C THR A 80 3.40 -12.29 3.84
N VAL A 81 3.72 -13.58 3.83
CA VAL A 81 3.51 -14.46 2.67
C VAL A 81 2.02 -14.55 2.34
N VAL A 82 1.16 -14.76 3.34
CA VAL A 82 -0.30 -14.80 3.17
C VAL A 82 -0.83 -13.47 2.64
N ALA A 83 -0.34 -12.34 3.14
CA ALA A 83 -0.73 -11.01 2.64
C ALA A 83 -0.44 -10.83 1.14
N MET A 84 0.69 -11.36 0.63
CA MET A 84 1.04 -11.24 -0.80
C MET A 84 0.11 -12.00 -1.75
N PHE A 85 -0.60 -13.02 -1.26
CA PHE A 85 -1.59 -13.73 -2.08
C PHE A 85 -2.87 -12.92 -2.30
N PHE A 86 -3.17 -11.97 -1.41
CA PHE A 86 -4.31 -11.07 -1.57
C PHE A 86 -3.94 -9.95 -2.53
N GLN A 87 -4.38 -10.11 -3.78
CA GLN A 87 -4.18 -9.16 -4.86
C GLN A 87 -5.55 -8.79 -5.44
N CYS A 88 -5.66 -7.60 -6.00
CA CYS A 88 -6.82 -7.20 -6.80
C CYS A 88 -6.49 -7.39 -8.28
N GLU A 89 -7.54 -7.56 -9.10
CA GLU A 89 -7.36 -7.50 -10.54
C GLU A 89 -6.81 -6.12 -10.92
N GLN A 90 -5.66 -6.10 -11.59
CA GLN A 90 -5.00 -4.85 -11.94
C GLN A 90 -5.85 -4.11 -12.97
N PRO A 91 -6.23 -2.85 -12.71
CA PRO A 91 -7.03 -2.10 -13.66
C PRO A 91 -6.18 -1.77 -14.89
N THR A 92 -6.75 -2.05 -16.06
CA THR A 92 -6.14 -1.70 -17.34
C THR A 92 -6.17 -0.20 -17.51
N VAL A 93 -5.00 0.43 -17.62
CA VAL A 93 -4.90 1.84 -17.99
C VAL A 93 -5.21 1.95 -19.48
N HIS A 94 -6.26 2.69 -19.82
CA HIS A 94 -6.61 2.94 -21.22
C HIS A 94 -5.90 4.17 -21.77
N ASN A 95 -5.74 4.16 -23.09
CA ASN A 95 -5.15 5.22 -23.92
C ASN A 95 -3.73 5.59 -23.49
N TRP A 96 -2.79 4.66 -23.65
CA TRP A 96 -1.37 4.87 -23.39
C TRP A 96 -0.73 5.79 -24.47
N PRO A 97 0.30 6.60 -24.17
CA PRO A 97 1.04 7.37 -25.18
C PRO A 97 1.49 6.46 -26.35
N GLY A 98 0.94 6.69 -27.54
CA GLY A 98 1.14 5.86 -28.73
C GLY A 98 -0.04 4.95 -29.14
N SER A 99 -1.09 4.82 -28.31
CA SER A 99 -2.34 4.20 -28.76
C SER A 99 -3.12 5.21 -29.62
N THR A 100 -3.15 4.97 -30.93
CA THR A 100 -3.94 5.75 -31.91
C THR A 100 -5.41 5.31 -31.83
N GLU A 101 -6.07 5.69 -30.75
CA GLU A 101 -7.52 5.60 -30.63
C GLU A 101 -8.12 6.79 -31.39
N SER A 102 -9.09 6.54 -32.26
CA SER A 102 -9.69 7.56 -33.14
C SER A 102 -10.32 8.75 -32.39
N CYS A 103 -10.57 8.60 -31.09
CA CYS A 103 -11.10 9.67 -30.25
C CYS A 103 -10.03 10.72 -29.87
N ASN A 104 -8.74 10.43 -30.01
CA ASN A 104 -7.63 11.30 -29.61
C ASN A 104 -6.84 11.88 -30.80
N ASP A 105 -7.28 11.66 -32.04
CA ASP A 105 -6.54 12.05 -33.25
C ASP A 105 -6.33 13.58 -33.38
N ASP A 106 -7.17 14.39 -32.73
CA ASP A 106 -7.06 15.86 -32.74
C ASP A 106 -6.02 16.39 -31.73
N CYS A 107 -5.56 15.55 -30.79
CA CYS A 107 -4.68 15.95 -29.71
C CYS A 107 -3.25 15.43 -29.93
N HIS A 108 -2.35 16.30 -30.38
CA HIS A 108 -0.91 16.05 -30.42
C HIS A 108 -0.29 16.06 -29.00
N CYS A 109 -0.59 15.03 -28.22
CA CYS A 109 -0.12 14.89 -26.84
C CYS A 109 1.40 14.67 -26.81
N GLU A 110 2.12 15.51 -26.07
CA GLU A 110 3.55 15.29 -25.81
C GLU A 110 3.73 14.15 -24.78
N ASP A 111 4.39 13.07 -25.19
CA ASP A 111 4.34 11.71 -24.61
C ASP A 111 4.78 11.51 -23.13
N ASN A 112 5.14 12.56 -22.38
CA ASN A 112 6.03 12.40 -21.22
C ASN A 112 5.45 12.63 -19.83
N LYS A 113 4.14 12.93 -19.67
CA LYS A 113 3.56 13.16 -18.33
C LYS A 113 2.37 12.23 -18.03
N TYR A 114 2.65 11.20 -17.23
CA TYR A 114 1.61 10.35 -16.63
C TYR A 114 0.77 11.15 -15.64
N PHE A 115 -0.54 11.24 -15.90
CA PHE A 115 -1.48 11.93 -15.03
C PHE A 115 -2.82 11.20 -15.02
N ALA A 116 -2.91 10.17 -14.17
CA ALA A 116 -4.09 9.32 -14.12
C ALA A 116 -5.37 10.12 -13.83
N ILE A 117 -6.38 9.89 -14.67
CA ILE A 117 -7.74 10.42 -14.49
C ILE A 117 -8.75 9.28 -14.46
N CYS A 118 -9.85 9.48 -13.74
CA CYS A 118 -10.96 8.56 -13.66
C CYS A 118 -12.12 9.11 -14.51
N GLY A 119 -12.48 8.40 -15.58
CA GLY A 119 -13.64 8.72 -16.40
C GLY A 119 -14.94 8.41 -15.67
N GLN A 120 -16.02 9.09 -16.07
CA GLN A 120 -17.36 8.80 -15.57
C GLN A 120 -17.81 7.35 -15.85
N ASP A 121 -17.25 6.72 -16.88
CA ASP A 121 -17.37 5.30 -17.22
C ASP A 121 -16.66 4.34 -16.25
N GLY A 122 -15.97 4.84 -15.23
CA GLY A 122 -15.31 4.03 -14.21
C GLY A 122 -13.98 3.42 -14.68
N LYS A 123 -13.43 3.92 -15.79
CA LYS A 123 -12.14 3.47 -16.34
C LYS A 123 -11.05 4.51 -16.07
N THR A 124 -9.82 4.02 -15.84
CA THR A 124 -8.65 4.87 -15.60
C THR A 124 -7.91 5.12 -16.92
N TYR A 125 -7.64 6.38 -17.23
CA TYR A 125 -6.89 6.79 -18.42
C TYR A 125 -5.50 7.32 -18.05
N TYR A 126 -4.53 7.21 -18.97
CA TYR A 126 -3.13 7.60 -18.72
C TYR A 126 -2.95 9.09 -18.42
N SER A 127 -3.63 9.94 -19.18
CA SER A 127 -3.60 11.40 -19.08
C SER A 127 -4.92 12.02 -19.55
N PRO A 128 -5.23 13.27 -19.16
CA PRO A 128 -6.39 13.99 -19.71
C PRO A 128 -6.27 14.25 -21.21
N CYS A 129 -5.04 14.39 -21.73
CA CYS A 129 -4.79 14.59 -23.16
C CYS A 129 -5.16 13.34 -23.94
N THR A 130 -4.64 12.16 -23.56
CA THR A 130 -4.98 10.86 -24.18
C THR A 130 -6.46 10.46 -24.06
N ALA A 131 -7.21 11.15 -23.21
CA ALA A 131 -8.66 10.99 -23.08
C ALA A 131 -9.47 12.01 -23.92
N GLY A 132 -8.79 12.90 -24.65
CA GLY A 132 -9.37 13.92 -25.51
C GLY A 132 -10.10 15.04 -24.75
N CYS A 133 -9.73 15.33 -23.51
CA CYS A 133 -10.39 16.36 -22.70
C CYS A 133 -9.91 17.77 -23.07
N THR A 134 -10.82 18.67 -23.44
CA THR A 134 -10.46 20.04 -23.90
C THR A 134 -10.59 21.12 -22.81
N SER A 135 -11.36 20.87 -21.74
CA SER A 135 -11.65 21.89 -20.72
C SER A 135 -11.51 21.37 -19.29
N VAL A 136 -11.19 22.26 -18.35
CA VAL A 136 -11.14 21.97 -16.90
C VAL A 136 -12.00 22.98 -16.17
N ASN A 137 -12.95 22.49 -15.37
CA ASN A 137 -13.81 23.31 -14.53
C ASN A 137 -13.73 22.79 -13.08
N ASN A 138 -13.24 23.63 -12.14
CA ASN A 138 -13.10 23.29 -10.72
C ASN A 138 -12.42 21.93 -10.43
N GLY A 139 -11.40 21.56 -11.23
CA GLY A 139 -10.68 20.29 -11.07
C GLY A 139 -11.36 19.06 -11.71
N VAL A 140 -12.47 19.26 -12.42
CA VAL A 140 -13.13 18.26 -13.27
C VAL A 140 -12.77 18.54 -14.73
N TYR A 141 -12.25 17.53 -15.41
CA TYR A 141 -12.01 17.57 -16.86
C TYR A 141 -13.33 17.35 -17.58
N GLN A 142 -13.61 18.18 -18.58
CA GLN A 142 -14.84 18.18 -19.37
C GLN A 142 -14.52 18.12 -20.86
N ASN A 143 -15.52 17.71 -21.63
CA ASN A 143 -15.43 17.56 -23.08
C ASN A 143 -14.37 16.52 -23.48
N CYS A 144 -14.41 15.35 -22.83
CA CYS A 144 -13.53 14.24 -23.11
C CYS A 144 -14.15 13.32 -24.17
N THR A 145 -13.57 13.26 -25.37
CA THR A 145 -14.10 12.48 -26.51
C THR A 145 -13.96 10.97 -26.32
N CYS A 146 -12.96 10.50 -25.56
CA CYS A 146 -12.70 9.07 -25.33
C CYS A 146 -13.45 8.45 -24.14
N ILE A 147 -14.30 9.25 -23.46
CA ILE A 147 -14.95 8.91 -22.19
C ILE A 147 -16.47 8.94 -22.39
N ALA A 148 -17.15 7.83 -22.06
CA ALA A 148 -18.59 7.74 -22.11
C ALA A 148 -19.20 8.53 -20.93
N GLY A 149 -19.62 9.76 -21.21
CA GLY A 149 -20.08 10.73 -20.21
C GLY A 149 -19.34 12.07 -20.28
N GLY A 150 -18.22 12.13 -21.02
CA GLY A 150 -17.54 13.38 -21.37
C GLY A 150 -16.92 14.13 -20.19
N THR A 151 -16.87 13.52 -19.00
CA THR A 151 -16.28 14.11 -17.79
C THR A 151 -15.36 13.14 -17.08
N ALA A 152 -14.29 13.68 -16.49
CA ALA A 152 -13.32 12.92 -15.72
C ALA A 152 -12.79 13.71 -14.53
N VAL A 153 -12.34 13.00 -13.50
CA VAL A 153 -11.74 13.61 -12.31
C VAL A 153 -10.27 13.20 -12.18
N ALA A 154 -9.46 14.08 -11.57
CA ALA A 154 -8.07 13.75 -11.28
C ALA A 154 -7.98 12.58 -10.29
N GLY A 155 -7.09 11.63 -10.57
CA GLY A 155 -6.90 10.42 -9.76
C GLY A 155 -7.37 9.16 -10.49
N SER A 156 -7.03 8.00 -9.93
CA SER A 156 -7.43 6.70 -10.47
C SER A 156 -8.82 6.31 -9.97
N CYS A 157 -9.59 5.56 -10.76
CA CYS A 157 -10.90 5.08 -10.32
C CYS A 157 -10.78 4.11 -9.14
N ASP A 158 -11.72 4.19 -8.20
CA ASP A 158 -11.83 3.28 -7.07
C ASP A 158 -12.55 2.00 -7.53
N TYR A 159 -11.78 1.01 -7.95
CA TYR A 159 -12.28 -0.33 -8.20
C TYR A 159 -12.44 -0.99 -6.84
N GLY A 160 -13.61 -0.84 -6.21
CA GLY A 160 -13.87 -1.28 -4.83
C GLY A 160 -13.42 -2.72 -4.58
N CYS A 161 -12.22 -2.88 -4.01
CA CYS A 161 -11.60 -4.19 -3.85
C CYS A 161 -11.69 -4.66 -2.39
N SER A 162 -12.46 -5.72 -2.16
CA SER A 162 -12.64 -6.33 -0.83
C SER A 162 -11.35 -6.95 -0.28
N GLN A 163 -10.44 -7.38 -1.17
CA GLN A 163 -9.15 -7.98 -0.79
C GLN A 163 -8.21 -6.99 -0.10
N LEU A 164 -8.45 -5.69 -0.25
CA LEU A 164 -7.71 -4.64 0.47
C LEU A 164 -7.88 -4.77 1.98
N TYR A 165 -9.10 -5.06 2.45
CA TYR A 165 -9.36 -5.20 3.89
C TYR A 165 -8.63 -6.41 4.47
N ALA A 166 -8.64 -7.54 3.75
CA ALA A 166 -7.89 -8.74 4.14
C ALA A 166 -6.38 -8.44 4.22
N TYR A 167 -5.81 -7.81 3.19
CA TYR A 167 -4.41 -7.39 3.19
C TYR A 167 -4.08 -6.47 4.38
N SER A 168 -4.91 -5.46 4.65
CA SER A 168 -4.74 -4.55 5.79
C SER A 168 -4.72 -5.28 7.12
N ILE A 169 -5.62 -6.25 7.35
CA ILE A 169 -5.64 -7.05 8.58
C ILE A 169 -4.33 -7.84 8.75
N PHE A 170 -3.89 -8.56 7.72
CA PHE A 170 -2.64 -9.34 7.81
C PHE A 170 -1.41 -8.44 7.97
N ALA A 171 -1.39 -7.28 7.32
CA ALA A 171 -0.37 -6.27 7.51
C ALA A 171 -0.37 -5.70 8.94
N ALA A 172 -1.54 -5.56 9.57
CA ALA A 172 -1.66 -5.11 10.96
C ALA A 172 -1.17 -6.17 11.93
N LEU A 173 -1.54 -7.43 11.70
CA LEU A 173 -1.06 -8.56 12.49
C LEU A 173 0.46 -8.70 12.41
N ARG A 174 1.04 -8.47 11.23
CA ARG A 174 2.49 -8.41 11.03
C ARG A 174 3.15 -7.30 11.86
N THR A 175 2.59 -6.08 11.89
CA THR A 175 3.17 -4.98 12.66
C THR A 175 3.02 -5.19 14.17
N VAL A 176 1.89 -5.73 14.64
CA VAL A 176 1.69 -6.13 16.05
C VAL A 176 2.73 -7.19 16.45
N THR A 177 2.87 -8.26 15.66
CA THR A 177 3.82 -9.34 15.96
C THR A 177 5.27 -8.84 15.92
N GLY A 178 5.63 -7.99 14.95
CA GLY A 178 6.96 -7.38 14.89
C GLY A 178 7.31 -6.53 16.11
N THR A 179 6.37 -5.72 16.59
CA THR A 179 6.59 -4.84 17.75
C THR A 179 6.50 -5.57 19.10
N LEU A 180 5.82 -6.71 19.17
CA LEU A 180 5.78 -7.58 20.35
C LEU A 180 7.18 -8.03 20.81
N VAL A 181 8.12 -8.16 19.87
CA VAL A 181 9.47 -8.66 20.10
C VAL A 181 10.44 -7.57 20.56
N ILE A 182 10.03 -6.29 20.56
CA ILE A 182 10.87 -5.15 20.98
C ILE A 182 11.34 -5.32 22.42
N VAL A 183 10.43 -5.59 23.36
CA VAL A 183 10.76 -5.69 24.80
C VAL A 183 11.66 -6.91 25.10
N PRO A 184 11.35 -8.13 24.61
CA PRO A 184 12.25 -9.27 24.78
C PRO A 184 13.66 -9.04 24.21
N LYS A 185 13.78 -8.34 23.07
CA LYS A 185 15.07 -8.00 22.45
C LYS A 185 15.90 -7.05 23.31
N ILE A 186 15.28 -6.03 23.92
CA ILE A 186 15.99 -5.11 24.82
C ILE A 186 16.54 -5.87 26.04
N ILE A 187 15.77 -6.80 26.60
CA ILE A 187 16.22 -7.63 27.74
C ILE A 187 17.38 -8.55 27.37
N LEU A 188 17.42 -9.04 26.12
CA LEU A 188 18.55 -9.82 25.60
C LEU A 188 19.79 -8.95 25.34
N MET A 189 19.63 -7.68 24.95
CA MET A 189 20.75 -6.75 24.72
C MET A 189 21.39 -6.24 26.01
N LEU A 190 20.61 -6.14 27.09
CA LEU A 190 21.09 -5.66 28.40
C LEU A 190 21.78 -6.76 29.25
N ARG A 191 21.84 -7.99 28.74
CA ARG A 191 22.51 -9.12 29.40
C ARG A 191 23.79 -9.47 28.66
#